data_AF-A0A0F9STA0-F1
#
_entry.id   AF-A0A0F9STA0-F1
#
_cell.length_a   1.000
_cell.length_b   1.000
_cell.length_c   1.000
_cell.angle_alpha   90.00
_cell.angle_beta   90.00
_cell.angle_gamma   90.00
#
_symmetry.space_group_name_H-M   'P 1'
#
loop_
_entity.id
_entity.type
_entity.pdbx_description
1 polymer ?
#
loop_
_entity_poly.entity_id
_entity_poly.type
_entity_poly.pdbx_seq_one_letter_code
_entity_poly.pdbx_strand_id
1 'polypeptide(L)'
;MCGRYNVTDSPEVQTLMEQLGLSGIAPRPQHNVPPGGIGEFVIEAADDRYLLPGIWSLLIEPNPNSYGFRPNPKFHTFNARSDRLTSSPLWKKVYPTKRCIIPVSAFHEWKGKQVYNIHPQNEATALAGM
;
A
#
# COMPACT_ATOMS: atom_id res chain seq x y z
N MET A 1 -10.04 -8.18 -4.61
CA MET A 1 -9.50 -7.02 -3.87
C MET A 1 -8.38 -7.60 -3.06
N CYS A 2 -7.15 -7.20 -3.38
CA CYS A 2 -6.00 -7.89 -2.82
C CYS A 2 -5.99 -7.75 -1.29
N GLY A 3 -5.73 -8.87 -0.63
CA GLY A 3 -5.71 -8.95 0.84
C GLY A 3 -4.31 -9.00 1.40
N ARG A 4 -3.28 -9.30 0.58
CA ARG A 4 -1.88 -9.39 1.02
C ARG A 4 -0.95 -9.04 -0.13
N TYR A 5 0.23 -8.54 0.17
CA TYR A 5 1.26 -8.29 -0.84
C TYR A 5 2.67 -8.65 -0.38
N ASN A 6 3.59 -8.69 -1.34
CA ASN A 6 5.01 -8.87 -1.15
C ASN A 6 5.74 -7.64 -1.68
N VAL A 7 6.86 -7.32 -1.06
CA VAL A 7 7.89 -6.44 -1.61
C VAL A 7 9.24 -7.12 -1.40
N THR A 8 10.06 -7.13 -2.43
CA THR A 8 11.38 -7.78 -2.46
C THR A 8 12.45 -6.77 -2.87
N ASP A 9 13.72 -7.11 -2.68
CA ASP A 9 14.87 -6.31 -3.09
C ASP A 9 15.25 -6.51 -4.57
N SER A 10 14.28 -6.92 -5.41
CA SER A 10 14.55 -7.31 -6.78
C SER A 10 14.90 -6.11 -7.68
N PRO A 11 15.64 -6.31 -8.78
CA PRO A 11 15.96 -5.23 -9.72
C PRO A 11 14.73 -4.50 -10.28
N GLU A 12 13.61 -5.19 -10.41
CA GLU A 12 12.35 -4.63 -10.89
C GLU A 12 11.77 -3.63 -9.89
N VAL A 13 11.84 -3.94 -8.58
CA VAL A 13 11.42 -3.01 -7.52
C VAL A 13 12.36 -1.81 -7.49
N GLN A 14 13.67 -2.02 -7.63
CA GLN A 14 14.65 -0.92 -7.69
C GLN A 14 14.38 0.00 -8.90
N THR A 15 14.14 -0.58 -10.08
CA THR A 15 13.76 0.15 -11.30
C THR A 15 12.48 0.96 -11.10
N LEU A 16 11.46 0.36 -10.45
CA LEU A 16 10.24 1.08 -10.11
C LEU A 16 10.54 2.27 -9.18
N MET A 17 11.37 2.10 -8.16
CA MET A 17 11.73 3.19 -7.25
C MET A 17 12.48 4.32 -7.96
N GLU A 18 13.36 4.01 -8.91
CA GLU A 18 14.02 5.00 -9.78
C GLU A 18 13.00 5.79 -10.61
N GLN A 19 12.03 5.10 -11.24
CA GLN A 19 10.94 5.73 -11.98
C GLN A 19 10.06 6.62 -11.09
N LEU A 20 9.95 6.28 -9.81
CA LEU A 20 9.27 7.08 -8.79
C LEU A 20 10.11 8.25 -8.29
N GLY A 21 11.32 8.49 -8.80
CA GLY A 21 12.20 9.59 -8.40
C GLY A 21 12.97 9.34 -7.10
N LEU A 22 12.99 8.09 -6.63
CA LEU A 22 13.60 7.66 -5.36
C LEU A 22 14.84 6.79 -5.62
N SER A 23 15.74 7.27 -6.47
CA SER A 23 16.97 6.55 -6.83
C SER A 23 17.84 6.26 -5.60
N GLY A 24 18.26 5.01 -5.43
CA GLY A 24 19.04 4.58 -4.27
C GLY A 24 18.23 4.40 -2.97
N ILE A 25 16.92 4.64 -2.99
CA ILE A 25 16.01 4.37 -1.88
C ILE A 25 15.17 3.15 -2.24
N ALA A 26 15.22 2.11 -1.41
CA ALA A 26 14.47 0.89 -1.60
C ALA A 26 13.54 0.61 -0.41
N PRO A 27 12.33 0.07 -0.65
CA PRO A 27 11.51 -0.47 0.41
C PRO A 27 12.18 -1.68 1.05
N ARG A 28 11.96 -1.84 2.35
CA ARG A 28 12.40 -3.01 3.10
C ARG A 28 11.67 -4.24 2.56
N PRO A 29 12.39 -5.32 2.22
CA PRO A 29 11.77 -6.57 1.81
C PRO A 29 10.82 -7.09 2.88
N GLN A 30 9.57 -7.32 2.49
CA GLN A 30 8.51 -7.81 3.36
C GLN A 30 7.65 -8.77 2.56
N HIS A 31 7.62 -10.03 3.01
CA HIS A 31 6.71 -11.01 2.47
C HIS A 31 5.40 -11.01 3.25
N ASN A 32 4.31 -11.22 2.52
CA ASN A 32 3.03 -11.57 3.10
C ASN A 32 2.44 -10.45 3.99
N VAL A 33 2.59 -9.18 3.60
CA VAL A 33 2.07 -8.03 4.36
C VAL A 33 0.53 -8.11 4.42
N PRO A 34 -0.09 -8.16 5.62
CA PRO A 34 -1.54 -8.27 5.77
C PRO A 34 -2.24 -6.90 5.78
N PRO A 35 -3.57 -6.85 5.66
CA PRO A 35 -4.33 -5.62 5.88
C PRO A 35 -4.08 -5.11 7.30
N GLY A 36 -3.81 -3.81 7.43
CA GLY A 36 -3.44 -3.22 8.71
C GLY A 36 -2.01 -3.51 9.18
N GLY A 37 -1.22 -4.27 8.41
CA GLY A 37 0.22 -4.37 8.59
C GLY A 37 0.92 -3.05 8.27
N ILE A 38 2.18 -2.95 8.65
CA ILE A 38 3.02 -1.82 8.30
C ILE A 38 3.60 -2.03 6.90
N GLY A 39 3.20 -1.18 5.97
CA GLY A 39 3.77 -1.08 4.63
C GLY A 39 4.68 0.13 4.49
N GLU A 40 5.27 0.31 3.31
CA GLU A 40 5.99 1.53 2.94
C GLU A 40 5.34 2.14 1.69
N PHE A 41 5.16 3.46 1.74
CA PHE A 41 4.34 4.21 0.81
C PHE A 41 5.18 5.36 0.27
N VAL A 42 5.19 5.51 -1.05
CA VAL A 42 5.73 6.68 -1.72
C VAL A 42 4.66 7.77 -1.68
N ILE A 43 4.98 8.87 -1.01
CA ILE A 43 4.14 10.07 -0.93
C ILE A 43 4.86 11.26 -1.55
N GLU A 44 4.10 12.25 -1.99
CA GLU A 44 4.62 13.54 -2.46
C GLU A 44 4.28 14.62 -1.44
N ALA A 45 5.29 15.41 -1.05
CA ALA A 45 5.14 16.55 -0.14
C ALA A 45 6.22 17.59 -0.45
N ALA A 46 5.85 18.88 -0.42
CA ALA A 46 6.79 19.99 -0.66
C ALA A 46 7.64 19.82 -1.94
N ASP A 47 7.00 19.40 -3.04
CA ASP A 47 7.62 19.16 -4.36
C ASP A 47 8.71 18.06 -4.38
N ASP A 48 8.73 17.20 -3.36
CA ASP A 48 9.64 16.06 -3.25
C ASP A 48 8.86 14.78 -2.92
N ARG A 49 9.52 13.62 -3.06
CA ARG A 49 8.95 12.31 -2.78
C ARG A 49 9.65 11.62 -1.63
N TYR A 50 8.86 10.92 -0.83
CA TYR A 50 9.34 10.23 0.36
C TYR A 50 8.80 8.82 0.40
N LEU A 51 9.65 7.86 0.74
CA LEU A 51 9.23 6.52 1.10
C LEU A 51 9.06 6.47 2.63
N LEU A 52 7.82 6.34 3.10
CA LEU A 52 7.51 6.36 4.53
C LEU A 52 6.76 5.10 4.97
N PRO A 53 7.04 4.58 6.18
CA PRO A 53 6.25 3.49 6.74
C PRO A 53 4.85 3.98 7.16
N GLY A 54 3.85 3.12 7.04
CA GLY A 54 2.46 3.42 7.43
C GLY A 54 1.62 2.17 7.65
N ILE A 55 0.48 2.32 8.33
CA ILE A 55 -0.50 1.23 8.45
C ILE A 55 -1.26 1.13 7.13
N TRP A 56 -1.37 -0.07 6.55
CA TRP A 56 -2.19 -0.31 5.36
C TRP A 56 -3.69 -0.34 5.71
N SER A 57 -4.23 0.83 6.07
CA SER A 57 -5.65 1.12 6.34
C SER A 57 -5.81 2.63 6.54
N LEU A 58 -6.85 3.24 5.94
CA LEU A 58 -7.10 4.67 6.11
C LEU A 58 -7.65 5.02 7.51
N LEU A 59 -8.65 4.28 7.98
CA LEU A 59 -9.23 4.50 9.31
C LEU A 59 -8.44 3.70 10.34
N ILE A 60 -7.73 4.42 11.19
CA ILE A 60 -6.95 3.90 12.32
C ILE A 60 -7.42 4.53 13.63
N GLU A 61 -7.22 3.83 14.73
CA GLU A 61 -7.54 4.27 16.09
C GLU A 61 -6.38 3.91 17.05
N PRO A 62 -6.24 4.59 18.20
CA PRO A 62 -5.27 4.19 19.22
C PRO A 62 -5.46 2.73 19.62
N ASN A 63 -4.36 2.00 19.76
CA ASN A 63 -4.44 0.61 20.21
C ASN A 63 -4.73 0.56 21.73
N PRO A 64 -5.81 -0.10 22.19
CA PRO A 64 -6.11 -0.17 23.62
C PRO A 64 -5.12 -1.04 24.42
N ASN A 65 -4.37 -1.92 23.74
CA ASN A 65 -3.52 -2.93 24.38
C ASN A 65 -2.01 -2.65 24.21
N SER A 66 -1.65 -1.58 23.50
CA SER A 66 -0.24 -1.21 23.26
C SER A 66 -0.12 0.28 22.94
N TYR A 67 1.09 0.82 23.02
CA TYR A 67 1.38 2.11 22.41
C TYR A 67 1.23 2.02 20.87
N GLY A 68 0.71 3.09 20.25
CA GLY A 68 0.54 3.20 18.80
C GLY A 68 -0.93 3.11 18.34
N PHE A 69 -1.10 2.78 17.05
CA PHE A 69 -2.38 2.75 16.36
C PHE A 69 -2.67 1.36 15.79
N ARG A 70 -3.95 1.08 15.52
CA ARG A 70 -4.42 -0.12 14.81
C ARG A 70 -5.50 0.26 13.80
N PRO A 71 -5.77 -0.56 12.77
CA PRO A 71 -6.94 -0.38 11.93
C PRO A 71 -8.23 -0.37 12.74
N ASN A 72 -9.19 0.46 12.35
CA ASN A 72 -10.50 0.44 12.98
C ASN A 72 -11.21 -0.90 12.68
N PRO A 73 -11.58 -1.69 13.72
CA PRO A 73 -12.14 -3.02 13.51
C PRO A 73 -13.54 -3.01 12.89
N LYS A 74 -14.24 -1.86 12.90
CA LYS A 74 -15.57 -1.70 12.30
C LYS A 74 -15.52 -1.44 10.80
N PHE A 75 -14.38 -1.00 10.27
CA PHE A 75 -14.27 -0.53 8.88
C PHE A 75 -13.07 -1.13 8.16
N HIS A 76 -13.33 -1.87 7.09
CA HIS A 76 -12.30 -2.41 6.20
C HIS A 76 -11.86 -1.35 5.18
N THR A 77 -10.90 -0.51 5.57
CA THR A 77 -10.45 0.65 4.79
C THR A 77 -9.03 0.52 4.23
N PHE A 78 -8.58 -0.72 4.02
CA PHE A 78 -7.31 -1.03 3.35
C PHE A 78 -7.42 -1.04 1.82
N ASN A 79 -8.64 -1.10 1.27
CA ASN A 79 -8.91 -0.94 -0.15
C ASN A 79 -10.06 0.05 -0.38
N ALA A 80 -10.00 0.78 -1.49
CA ALA A 80 -11.07 1.65 -1.97
C ALA A 80 -11.42 1.29 -3.42
N ARG A 81 -12.71 1.23 -3.75
CA ARG A 81 -13.14 1.03 -5.13
C ARG A 81 -12.99 2.33 -5.91
N SER A 82 -12.33 2.26 -7.07
CA SER A 82 -12.08 3.42 -7.93
C SER A 82 -13.36 4.16 -8.35
N ASP A 83 -14.44 3.43 -8.64
CA ASP A 83 -15.75 3.97 -9.02
C ASP A 83 -16.47 4.75 -7.91
N ARG A 84 -16.00 4.64 -6.65
CA ARG A 84 -16.59 5.29 -5.48
C ARG A 84 -15.72 6.40 -4.88
N LEU A 85 -14.55 6.68 -5.46
CA LEU A 85 -13.61 7.64 -4.87
C LEU A 85 -14.19 9.05 -4.74
N THR A 86 -14.99 9.51 -5.71
CA THR A 86 -15.54 10.87 -5.72
C THR A 86 -16.93 10.99 -5.08
N SER A 87 -17.63 9.87 -4.87
CA SER A 87 -19.00 9.86 -4.32
C SER A 87 -19.07 9.41 -2.86
N SER A 88 -18.15 8.56 -2.40
CA SER A 88 -18.12 8.07 -1.01
C SER A 88 -17.87 9.21 -0.02
N PRO A 89 -18.65 9.33 1.09
CA PRO A 89 -18.43 10.34 2.13
C PRO A 89 -17.02 10.31 2.74
N LEU A 90 -16.40 9.13 2.80
CA LEU A 90 -15.05 8.92 3.31
C LEU A 90 -14.01 9.27 2.24
N TRP A 91 -14.03 8.56 1.11
CA TRP A 91 -12.96 8.63 0.11
C TRP A 91 -12.87 9.98 -0.60
N LYS A 92 -14.01 10.66 -0.83
CA LYS A 92 -14.04 11.93 -1.56
C LYS A 92 -13.26 13.06 -0.88
N LYS A 93 -13.06 12.97 0.44
CA LYS A 93 -12.31 13.94 1.23
C LYS A 93 -10.80 13.69 1.19
N VAL A 94 -10.41 12.43 1.03
CA VAL A 94 -9.01 11.97 1.15
C VAL A 94 -8.34 11.88 -0.21
N TYR A 95 -9.03 11.32 -1.21
CA TYR A 95 -8.53 11.10 -2.57
C TYR A 95 -7.83 12.31 -3.21
N PRO A 96 -8.31 13.55 -3.07
CA PRO A 96 -7.68 14.68 -3.75
C PRO A 96 -6.30 15.06 -3.19
N THR A 97 -6.02 14.76 -1.91
CA THR A 97 -4.86 15.34 -1.19
C THR A 97 -3.93 14.33 -0.53
N LYS A 98 -4.32 13.06 -0.40
CA LYS A 98 -3.55 12.04 0.36
C LYS A 98 -3.06 10.88 -0.48
N ARG A 99 -2.98 11.04 -1.81
CA ARG A 99 -2.53 9.97 -2.73
C ARG A 99 -1.14 9.47 -2.38
N CYS A 100 -0.94 8.17 -2.56
CA CYS A 100 0.35 7.52 -2.42
C CYS A 100 0.50 6.40 -3.45
N ILE A 101 1.71 5.88 -3.58
CA ILE A 101 2.02 4.69 -4.36
C ILE A 101 2.58 3.64 -3.39
N ILE A 102 2.06 2.41 -3.46
CA ILE A 102 2.65 1.27 -2.76
C ILE A 102 3.47 0.45 -3.76
N PRO A 103 4.82 0.49 -3.69
CA PRO A 103 5.66 -0.37 -4.53
C PRO A 103 5.57 -1.82 -4.01
N VAL A 104 5.15 -2.75 -4.87
CA VAL A 104 5.05 -4.18 -4.52
C VAL A 104 5.66 -5.03 -5.62
N SER A 105 6.28 -6.14 -5.24
CA SER A 105 6.74 -7.15 -6.21
C SER A 105 5.61 -8.08 -6.62
N ALA A 106 4.65 -8.34 -5.73
CA ALA A 106 3.49 -9.17 -6.02
C ALA A 106 2.33 -8.90 -5.05
N PHE A 107 1.11 -9.27 -5.42
CA PHE A 107 -0.04 -9.33 -4.51
C PHE A 107 -0.73 -10.69 -4.55
N HIS A 108 -1.42 -11.02 -3.47
CA HIS A 108 -2.12 -12.30 -3.33
C HIS A 108 -3.63 -12.15 -3.51
N GLU A 109 -4.20 -13.11 -4.23
CA GLU A 109 -5.65 -13.31 -4.36
C GLU A 109 -6.00 -14.78 -4.13
N TRP A 110 -7.22 -15.04 -3.67
CA TRP A 110 -7.69 -16.38 -3.30
C TRP A 110 -8.78 -16.86 -4.25
N LYS A 111 -8.69 -18.13 -4.65
CA LYS A 111 -9.80 -18.88 -5.28
C LYS A 111 -10.11 -20.09 -4.41
N GLY A 112 -11.12 -19.95 -3.56
CA GLY A 112 -11.39 -20.94 -2.49
C GLY A 112 -10.22 -20.99 -1.51
N LYS A 113 -9.63 -22.18 -1.30
CA LYS A 113 -8.45 -22.36 -0.44
C LYS A 113 -7.12 -22.13 -1.16
N GLN A 114 -7.11 -22.04 -2.49
CA GLN A 114 -5.89 -21.84 -3.27
C GLN A 114 -5.51 -20.36 -3.27
N VAL A 115 -4.23 -20.09 -2.96
CA VAL A 115 -3.63 -18.76 -3.04
C VAL A 115 -2.88 -18.61 -4.36
N TYR A 116 -3.04 -17.46 -5.01
CA TYR A 116 -2.29 -17.06 -6.19
C TYR A 116 -1.42 -15.87 -5.84
N ASN A 117 -0.13 -15.95 -6.16
CA ASN A 117 0.81 -14.83 -6.10
C ASN A 117 0.87 -14.19 -7.49
N ILE A 118 0.31 -13.00 -7.63
CA ILE A 118 0.13 -12.31 -8.90
C ILE A 118 1.16 -11.20 -9.00
N HIS A 119 1.95 -11.23 -10.08
CA HIS A 119 2.95 -10.23 -10.39
C HIS A 119 3.14 -10.15 -11.91
N PRO A 120 3.55 -8.98 -12.42
CA PRO A 120 3.92 -8.86 -13.82
C PRO A 120 5.27 -9.54 -14.10
N GLN A 121 5.63 -9.66 -15.39
CA GLN A 121 6.90 -10.22 -15.82
C GLN A 121 7.92 -9.11 -16.05
N ASN A 122 9.13 -9.24 -15.48
CA ASN A 122 10.26 -8.32 -15.65
C ASN A 122 9.98 -6.87 -15.21
N GLU A 123 8.98 -6.64 -14.37
CA GLU A 123 8.67 -5.35 -13.77
C GLU A 123 8.05 -5.54 -12.37
N ALA A 124 7.88 -4.44 -11.64
CA ALA A 124 7.20 -4.41 -10.34
C ALA A 124 5.90 -3.62 -10.44
N THR A 125 5.01 -3.79 -9.47
CA THR A 125 3.70 -3.13 -9.48
C THR A 125 3.70 -1.88 -8.61
N ALA A 126 3.26 -0.76 -9.18
CA ALA A 126 2.89 0.44 -8.44
C ALA A 126 1.38 0.41 -8.13
N LEU A 127 1.00 0.04 -6.90
CA LEU A 127 -0.40 0.11 -6.49
C LEU A 127 -0.77 1.56 -6.16
N ALA A 128 -1.87 2.05 -6.73
CA ALA A 128 -2.40 3.36 -6.38
C ALA A 128 -3.06 3.31 -4.99
N GLY A 129 -2.70 4.26 -4.12
CA GLY A 129 -3.21 4.37 -2.75
C GLY A 129 -3.61 5.79 -2.37
N MET A 130 -4.13 5.92 -1.14
CA MET A 130 -4.46 7.18 -0.47
C MET A 130 -4.49 7.06 1.05
#